data_AF-A0A8H8VIH3-F1
#
_entry.id   AF-A0A8H8VIH3-F1
#
_cell.length_a   1.000
_cell.length_b   1.000
_cell.length_c   1.000
_cell.angle_alpha   90.00
_cell.angle_beta   90.00
_cell.angle_gamma   90.00
#
_symmetry.space_group_name_H-M   'P 1'
#
loop_
_entity.id
_entity.type
_entity.pdbx_description
1 polymer ?
#
loop_
_entity_poly.entity_id
_entity_poly.type
_entity_poly.pdbx_seq_one_letter_code
_entity_poly.pdbx_strand_id
1 'polypeptide(L)'
;MTSHGVPRSSTTVRTPQAIQADLLKIEAYNNLVSEVQALKSKHTYSPTSLSTTSSLLTQNPESKLIPRVLSERGATIEERRTFLDGELGEMQTAVYTDPYDQSIQLYNHWLLLESCSSKQTTSTTSPVFSLTNSQKSETLLRTLEWMRELLDEEPDCRLLLEEMIFVGSLLRDLDETEEEEDVDRDEVKRDMQSWLEKLMEVDPMRGGRWREMQEKLM
;
A
#
# COMPACT_ATOMS: atom_id res chain seq x y z
N MET A 1 17.48 30.14 7.47
CA MET A 1 17.46 29.21 6.32
C MET A 1 18.53 28.17 6.54
N THR A 2 18.16 27.09 7.22
CA THR A 2 19.07 26.06 7.68
C THR A 2 18.75 24.81 6.86
N SER A 3 19.64 24.51 5.92
CA SER A 3 19.61 23.29 5.12
C SER A 3 19.80 22.09 6.05
N HIS A 4 18.74 21.32 6.29
CA HIS A 4 18.83 20.03 6.95
C HIS A 4 19.28 18.98 5.93
N GLY A 5 20.57 19.01 5.59
CA GLY A 5 21.23 17.87 4.94
C GLY A 5 21.43 16.78 5.98
N VAL A 6 20.62 15.72 5.91
CA VAL A 6 20.83 14.50 6.72
C VAL A 6 22.26 14.00 6.45
N PRO A 7 23.09 13.79 7.48
CA PRO A 7 24.45 13.30 7.28
C PRO A 7 24.38 11.88 6.69
N ARG A 8 24.93 11.70 5.49
CA ARG A 8 25.16 10.40 4.87
C ARG A 8 26.17 9.64 5.72
N SER A 9 25.72 8.97 6.78
CA SER A 9 26.61 8.23 7.67
C SER A 9 26.89 6.82 7.12
N SER A 10 28.16 6.43 7.29
CA SER A 10 28.91 5.29 6.76
C SER A 10 28.16 4.19 6.00
N THR A 11 28.41 4.15 4.68
CA THR A 11 28.24 2.99 3.81
C THR A 11 28.96 1.77 4.40
N THR A 12 28.24 0.79 4.94
CA THR A 12 28.78 -0.57 4.99
C THR A 12 29.07 -0.99 3.56
N VAL A 13 30.34 -1.13 3.22
CA VAL A 13 30.78 -1.52 1.88
C VAL A 13 30.23 -2.94 1.63
N ARG A 14 29.22 -3.05 0.77
CA ARG A 14 28.69 -4.34 0.31
C ARG A 14 29.86 -5.20 -0.18
N THR A 15 29.85 -6.48 0.15
CA THR A 15 30.86 -7.39 -0.41
C THR A 15 30.74 -7.38 -1.94
N PRO A 16 31.86 -7.41 -2.69
CA PRO A 16 31.81 -7.47 -4.15
C PRO A 16 30.91 -8.60 -4.68
N GLN A 17 30.81 -9.69 -3.93
CA GLN A 17 29.97 -10.84 -4.23
C GLN A 17 28.46 -10.53 -4.10
N ALA A 18 28.04 -9.79 -3.07
CA ALA A 18 26.64 -9.39 -2.91
C ALA A 18 26.21 -8.41 -4.02
N ILE A 19 27.07 -7.45 -4.36
CA ILE A 19 26.83 -6.53 -5.48
C ILE A 19 26.71 -7.30 -6.79
N GLN A 20 27.59 -8.26 -7.05
CA GLN A 20 27.55 -9.07 -8.27
C GLN A 20 26.27 -9.92 -8.34
N ALA A 21 25.85 -10.51 -7.23
CA ALA A 21 24.62 -11.30 -7.18
C ALA A 21 23.37 -10.43 -7.47
N ASP A 22 23.36 -9.18 -7.00
CA ASP A 22 22.27 -8.25 -7.29
C ASP A 22 22.28 -7.77 -8.74
N LEU A 23 23.46 -7.50 -9.31
CA LEU A 23 23.59 -7.15 -10.72
C LEU A 23 23.06 -8.26 -11.63
N LEU A 24 23.35 -9.52 -11.32
CA LEU A 24 22.84 -10.67 -12.08
C LEU A 24 21.30 -10.78 -12.00
N LYS A 25 20.71 -10.47 -10.83
CA LYS A 25 19.25 -10.44 -10.69
C LYS A 25 18.62 -9.30 -11.50
N ILE A 26 19.25 -8.12 -11.48
CA ILE A 26 18.79 -6.96 -12.26
C ILE A 26 18.88 -7.27 -13.76
N GLU A 27 19.98 -7.88 -14.21
CA GLU A 27 20.16 -8.29 -15.60
C GLU A 27 19.09 -9.30 -16.03
N ALA A 28 18.84 -10.33 -15.21
CA ALA A 28 17.80 -11.32 -15.47
C ALA A 28 16.40 -10.68 -15.56
N TYR A 29 16.09 -9.72 -14.68
CA TYR A 29 14.84 -8.98 -14.73
C TYR A 29 14.71 -8.12 -15.99
N ASN A 30 15.75 -7.36 -16.35
CA ASN A 30 15.76 -6.52 -17.55
C ASN A 30 15.63 -7.33 -18.84
N ASN A 31 16.22 -8.53 -18.87
CA ASN A 31 16.05 -9.47 -19.98
C ASN A 31 14.59 -9.91 -20.11
N LEU A 32 13.94 -10.22 -19.00
CA LEU A 32 12.53 -10.62 -18.97
C LEU A 32 11.59 -9.47 -19.39
N VAL A 33 11.88 -8.23 -18.96
CA VAL A 33 11.18 -7.03 -19.42
C VAL A 33 11.31 -6.87 -20.94
N SER A 34 12.53 -6.98 -21.46
CA SER A 34 12.82 -6.83 -22.89
C SER A 34 12.11 -7.90 -23.72
N GLU A 35 12.06 -9.14 -23.23
CA GLU A 35 11.35 -10.25 -23.87
C GLU A 35 9.84 -9.97 -23.96
N VAL A 36 9.22 -9.55 -22.85
CA VAL A 36 7.80 -9.17 -22.83
C VAL A 36 7.50 -8.01 -23.77
N GLN A 37 8.35 -6.98 -23.80
CA GLN A 37 8.19 -5.85 -24.72
C GLN A 37 8.32 -6.26 -26.19
N ALA A 38 9.26 -7.15 -26.51
CA ALA A 38 9.43 -7.68 -27.85
C ALA A 38 8.20 -8.49 -28.30
N LEU A 39 7.66 -9.35 -27.43
CA LEU A 39 6.43 -10.10 -27.70
C LEU A 39 5.23 -9.17 -27.95
N LYS A 40 5.11 -8.09 -27.17
CA LYS A 40 4.10 -7.03 -27.36
C LYS A 40 4.25 -6.35 -28.72
N SER A 41 5.47 -5.94 -29.10
CA SER A 41 5.72 -5.28 -30.40
C SER A 41 5.44 -6.18 -31.60
N LYS A 42 5.56 -7.51 -31.43
CA LYS A 42 5.29 -8.52 -32.45
C LYS A 42 3.84 -9.00 -32.45
N HIS A 43 2.98 -8.42 -31.61
CA HIS A 43 1.58 -8.85 -31.40
C HIS A 43 1.44 -10.36 -31.16
N THR A 44 2.43 -10.97 -30.50
CA THR A 44 2.44 -12.41 -30.22
C THR A 44 1.77 -12.64 -28.86
N TYR A 45 0.49 -13.01 -28.90
CA TYR A 45 -0.32 -13.29 -27.71
C TYR A 45 -0.63 -14.78 -27.63
N SER A 46 0.24 -15.52 -26.95
CA SER A 46 0.17 -16.97 -26.77
C SER A 46 0.14 -17.34 -25.28
N PRO A 47 -0.22 -18.58 -24.91
CA PRO A 47 -0.10 -19.05 -23.53
C PRO A 47 1.32 -18.93 -22.97
N THR A 48 2.34 -19.07 -23.83
CA THR A 48 3.74 -18.88 -23.45
C THR A 48 4.06 -17.42 -23.16
N SER A 49 3.58 -16.46 -23.97
CA SER A 49 3.78 -15.03 -23.68
C SER A 49 3.10 -14.62 -22.38
N LEU A 50 1.92 -15.19 -22.09
CA LEU A 50 1.22 -14.97 -20.83
C LEU A 50 1.99 -15.53 -19.62
N SER A 51 2.60 -16.71 -19.75
CA SER A 51 3.48 -17.29 -18.73
C SER A 51 4.70 -16.42 -18.44
N THR A 52 5.34 -15.88 -19.50
CA THR A 52 6.47 -14.95 -19.38
C THR A 52 6.05 -13.66 -18.68
N THR A 53 4.90 -13.07 -19.03
CA THR A 53 4.37 -11.88 -18.34
C THR A 53 4.03 -12.16 -16.88
N SER A 54 3.47 -13.33 -16.58
CA SER A 54 3.15 -13.73 -15.20
C SER A 54 4.43 -13.89 -14.37
N SER A 55 5.47 -14.47 -14.96
CA SER A 55 6.79 -14.59 -14.34
C SER A 55 7.41 -13.22 -14.05
N LEU A 56 7.28 -12.26 -14.97
CA LEU A 56 7.76 -10.89 -14.80
C LEU A 56 7.07 -10.18 -13.63
N LEU A 57 5.74 -10.23 -13.61
CA LEU A 57 4.93 -9.59 -12.57
C LEU A 57 5.13 -10.24 -11.19
N THR A 58 5.40 -11.55 -11.14
CA THR A 58 5.70 -12.27 -9.88
C THR A 58 7.04 -11.82 -9.28
N GLN A 59 8.01 -11.48 -10.13
CA GLN A 59 9.34 -11.02 -9.73
C GLN A 59 9.38 -9.54 -9.34
N ASN A 60 8.47 -8.72 -9.88
CA ASN A 60 8.34 -7.32 -9.51
C ASN A 60 6.87 -6.90 -9.31
N PRO A 61 6.23 -7.31 -8.21
CA PRO A 61 5.20 -6.47 -7.63
C PRO A 61 5.96 -5.28 -7.04
N GLU A 62 5.74 -4.08 -7.56
CA GLU A 62 6.52 -2.86 -7.26
C GLU A 62 6.69 -2.59 -5.75
N SER A 63 5.80 -3.16 -4.94
CA SER A 63 5.78 -3.17 -3.49
C SER A 63 6.98 -3.88 -2.79
N LYS A 64 7.68 -4.82 -3.44
CA LYS A 64 8.75 -5.62 -2.76
C LYS A 64 10.10 -4.93 -2.63
N LEU A 65 10.34 -3.82 -3.34
CA LEU A 65 11.64 -3.15 -3.36
C LEU A 65 11.94 -2.41 -2.04
N ILE A 66 10.95 -1.74 -1.47
CA ILE A 66 11.09 -0.98 -0.23
C ILE A 66 11.46 -1.87 0.96
N PRO A 67 10.71 -2.96 1.26
CA PRO A 67 11.08 -3.95 2.27
C PRO A 67 12.52 -4.43 2.15
N ARG A 68 12.93 -4.69 0.91
CA ARG A 68 14.26 -5.20 0.58
C ARG A 68 15.34 -4.16 0.86
N VAL A 69 15.19 -2.92 0.36
CA VAL A 69 16.18 -1.85 0.54
C VAL A 69 16.34 -1.48 2.01
N LEU A 70 15.25 -1.38 2.77
CA LEU A 70 15.30 -1.10 4.21
C LEU A 70 16.03 -2.22 4.97
N SER A 71 15.82 -3.47 4.57
CA SER A 71 16.48 -4.63 5.18
C SER A 71 17.96 -4.72 4.81
N GLU A 72 18.32 -4.47 3.56
CA GLU A 72 19.71 -4.44 3.10
C GLU A 72 20.53 -3.32 3.76
N ARG A 73 19.90 -2.19 4.09
CA ARG A 73 20.53 -1.08 4.82
C ARG A 73 20.69 -1.36 6.32
N GLY A 74 20.07 -2.42 6.83
CA GLY A 74 19.99 -2.67 8.27
C GLY A 74 19.25 -1.53 8.99
N ALA A 75 18.24 -0.94 8.34
CA ALA A 75 17.56 0.24 8.84
C ALA A 75 16.93 -0.03 10.22
N THR A 76 17.11 0.91 11.15
CA THR A 76 16.54 0.80 12.50
C THR A 76 15.02 0.95 12.48
N ILE A 77 14.37 0.67 13.62
CA ILE A 77 12.91 0.84 13.75
C ILE A 77 12.54 2.31 13.53
N GLU A 78 13.33 3.24 14.06
CA GLU A 78 13.13 4.68 13.93
C GLU A 78 13.30 5.15 12.49
N GLU A 79 14.33 4.67 11.78
CA GLU A 79 14.55 5.00 10.37
C GLU A 79 13.41 4.48 9.48
N ARG A 80 12.92 3.27 9.74
CA ARG A 80 11.77 2.68 9.03
C ARG A 80 10.49 3.46 9.28
N ARG A 81 10.29 3.98 10.50
CA ARG A 81 9.15 4.84 10.83
C ARG A 81 9.24 6.19 10.15
N THR A 82 10.39 6.85 10.20
CA THR A 82 10.58 8.13 9.49
C THR A 82 10.36 7.98 7.98
N PHE A 83 10.81 6.87 7.39
CA PHE A 83 10.51 6.56 6.00
C PHE A 83 9.01 6.40 5.77
N LEU A 84 8.31 5.61 6.59
CA LEU A 84 6.87 5.40 6.49
C LEU A 84 6.08 6.72 6.60
N ASP A 85 6.42 7.58 7.56
CA ASP A 85 5.76 8.87 7.75
C ASP A 85 5.95 9.79 6.52
N GLY A 86 7.14 9.76 5.90
CA GLY A 86 7.42 10.47 4.67
C GLY A 86 6.59 9.95 3.49
N GLU A 87 6.58 8.64 3.28
CA GLU A 87 5.81 8.00 2.19
C GLU A 87 4.30 8.23 2.34
N LEU A 88 3.76 8.16 3.56
CA LEU A 88 2.35 8.46 3.81
C LEU A 88 2.01 9.92 3.50
N GLY A 89 2.90 10.86 3.82
CA GLY A 89 2.72 12.28 3.48
C GLY A 89 2.80 12.55 1.97
N GLU A 90 3.70 11.87 1.27
CA GLU A 90 3.76 11.90 -0.20
C GLU A 90 2.48 11.32 -0.82
N MET A 91 1.99 10.19 -0.28
CA MET A 91 0.74 9.58 -0.78
C MET A 91 -0.48 10.45 -0.53
N GLN A 92 -0.59 11.07 0.64
CA GLN A 92 -1.64 12.06 0.90
C GLN A 92 -1.60 13.16 -0.19
N THR A 93 -0.43 13.76 -0.42
CA THR A 93 -0.27 14.82 -1.44
C THR A 93 -0.62 14.34 -2.86
N ALA A 94 -0.21 13.12 -3.20
CA ALA A 94 -0.46 12.51 -4.51
C ALA A 94 -1.97 12.25 -4.71
N VAL A 95 -2.67 11.72 -3.69
CA VAL A 95 -4.11 11.48 -3.72
C VAL A 95 -4.90 12.80 -3.80
N TYR A 96 -4.49 13.86 -3.10
CA TYR A 96 -5.08 15.20 -3.27
C TYR A 96 -4.87 15.78 -4.67
N THR A 97 -3.79 15.40 -5.35
CA THR A 97 -3.49 15.89 -6.70
C THR A 97 -4.33 15.19 -7.76
N ASP A 98 -4.49 13.87 -7.66
CA ASP A 98 -5.36 13.09 -8.55
C ASP A 98 -5.99 11.90 -7.80
N PRO A 99 -7.20 12.08 -7.24
CA PRO A 99 -7.86 11.01 -6.50
C PRO A 99 -8.37 9.88 -7.40
N TYR A 100 -8.42 10.10 -8.72
CA TYR A 100 -8.89 9.13 -9.71
C TYR A 100 -7.74 8.25 -10.27
N ASP A 101 -6.48 8.54 -9.94
CA ASP A 101 -5.35 7.71 -10.35
C ASP A 101 -5.29 6.40 -9.54
N GLN A 102 -5.56 5.30 -10.24
CA GLN A 102 -5.54 3.97 -9.64
C GLN A 102 -4.15 3.54 -9.14
N SER A 103 -3.07 4.01 -9.77
CA SER A 103 -1.71 3.62 -9.36
C SER A 103 -1.32 4.21 -8.01
N ILE A 104 -1.70 5.48 -7.77
CA ILE A 104 -1.49 6.17 -6.49
C ILE A 104 -2.25 5.43 -5.38
N GLN A 105 -3.53 5.13 -5.63
CA GLN A 105 -4.39 4.44 -4.68
C GLN A 105 -3.89 3.03 -4.36
N LEU A 106 -3.43 2.27 -5.36
CA LEU A 106 -2.86 0.93 -5.14
C LEU A 106 -1.59 0.95 -4.29
N TYR A 107 -0.76 1.99 -4.44
CA TYR A 107 0.44 2.13 -3.62
C TYR A 107 0.09 2.52 -2.17
N ASN A 108 -0.81 3.49 -1.98
CA ASN A 108 -1.32 3.86 -0.65
C ASN A 108 -1.93 2.65 0.07
N HIS A 109 -2.75 1.88 -0.65
CA HIS A 109 -3.36 0.65 -0.17
C HIS A 109 -2.32 -0.36 0.31
N TRP A 110 -1.28 -0.61 -0.49
CA TRP A 110 -0.19 -1.50 -0.11
C TRP A 110 0.55 -1.00 1.13
N LEU A 111 0.86 0.31 1.19
CA LEU A 111 1.61 0.90 2.29
C LEU A 111 0.85 0.77 3.63
N LEU A 112 -0.47 1.03 3.61
CA LEU A 112 -1.35 0.86 4.75
C LEU A 112 -1.53 -0.62 5.12
N LEU A 113 -1.67 -1.52 4.14
CA LEU A 113 -1.74 -2.95 4.39
C LEU A 113 -0.47 -3.48 5.08
N GLU A 114 0.70 -3.13 4.56
CA GLU A 114 2.00 -3.59 5.09
C GLU A 114 2.27 -3.02 6.49
N SER A 115 1.84 -1.78 6.75
CA SER A 115 2.11 -1.08 8.01
C SER A 115 1.09 -1.39 9.10
N CYS A 116 -0.19 -1.50 8.74
CA CYS A 116 -1.30 -1.55 9.69
C CYS A 116 -2.03 -2.89 9.76
N SER A 117 -1.76 -3.85 8.89
CA SER A 117 -2.40 -5.18 8.99
C SER A 117 -2.09 -5.86 10.33
N SER A 118 -3.11 -6.48 10.91
CA SER A 118 -2.98 -7.40 12.05
C SER A 118 -2.55 -8.81 11.58
N LYS A 119 -3.00 -9.21 10.39
CA LYS A 119 -2.71 -10.52 9.78
C LYS A 119 -1.43 -10.42 8.98
N GLN A 120 -0.31 -10.94 9.52
CA GLN A 120 0.93 -11.06 8.78
C GLN A 120 0.72 -12.00 7.58
N THR A 121 0.67 -11.43 6.38
CA THR A 121 0.57 -12.20 5.15
C THR A 121 1.99 -12.60 4.73
N THR A 122 2.29 -13.90 4.86
CA THR A 122 3.49 -14.61 4.39
C THR A 122 4.64 -14.82 5.39
N SER A 123 5.22 -16.01 5.30
CA SER A 123 6.26 -16.65 6.13
C SER A 123 7.64 -15.96 6.14
N THR A 124 7.70 -14.65 5.92
CA THR A 124 8.97 -13.91 5.87
C THR A 124 9.28 -13.30 7.22
N THR A 125 10.49 -13.54 7.69
CA THR A 125 11.03 -13.17 8.99
C THR A 125 10.90 -11.65 9.23
N SER A 126 10.08 -11.27 10.21
CA SER A 126 9.84 -9.89 10.71
C SER A 126 9.01 -8.95 9.82
N PRO A 127 8.02 -8.22 10.39
CA PRO A 127 7.29 -7.19 9.67
C PRO A 127 8.23 -6.05 9.22
N VAL A 128 7.96 -5.47 8.05
CA VAL A 128 8.78 -4.41 7.44
C VAL A 128 8.70 -3.12 8.26
N PHE A 129 7.49 -2.79 8.71
CA PHE A 129 7.19 -1.70 9.62
C PHE A 129 6.72 -2.30 10.95
N SER A 130 7.39 -1.94 12.04
CA SER A 130 7.01 -2.38 13.38
C SER A 130 6.26 -1.25 14.08
N LEU A 131 4.93 -1.33 14.09
CA LEU A 131 4.04 -0.37 14.74
C LEU A 131 3.25 -1.04 15.87
N THR A 132 3.02 -0.30 16.96
CA THR A 132 2.06 -0.70 18.02
C THR A 132 0.62 -0.56 17.52
N ASN A 133 -0.35 -1.23 18.15
CA ASN A 133 -1.76 -1.09 17.78
C ASN A 133 -2.25 0.36 17.87
N SER A 134 -1.85 1.09 18.92
CA SER A 134 -2.10 2.53 19.06
C SER A 134 -1.57 3.34 17.87
N GLN A 135 -0.35 3.07 17.38
CA GLN A 135 0.23 3.77 16.22
C GLN A 135 -0.48 3.42 14.91
N LYS A 136 -0.89 2.15 14.75
CA LYS A 136 -1.69 1.73 13.61
C LYS A 136 -3.04 2.44 13.60
N SER A 137 -3.72 2.47 14.75
CA SER A 137 -5.00 3.17 14.93
C SER A 137 -4.88 4.66 14.60
N GLU A 138 -3.89 5.35 15.17
CA GLU A 138 -3.61 6.77 14.89
C GLU A 138 -3.39 7.02 13.39
N THR A 139 -2.61 6.16 12.73
CA THR A 139 -2.31 6.28 11.30
C THR A 139 -3.57 6.11 10.45
N LEU A 140 -4.41 5.11 10.76
CA LEU A 140 -5.64 4.82 10.03
C LEU A 140 -6.70 5.92 10.26
N LEU A 141 -6.83 6.42 11.49
CA LEU A 141 -7.75 7.52 11.82
C LEU A 141 -7.38 8.81 11.10
N ARG A 142 -6.10 9.20 11.16
CA ARG A 142 -5.58 10.34 10.38
C ARG A 142 -5.84 10.15 8.89
N THR A 143 -5.70 8.91 8.39
CA THR A 143 -5.98 8.59 6.98
C THR A 143 -7.44 8.80 6.62
N LEU A 144 -8.37 8.31 7.46
CA LEU A 144 -9.80 8.53 7.26
C LEU A 144 -10.17 10.01 7.34
N GLU A 145 -9.56 10.77 8.26
CA GLU A 145 -9.83 12.20 8.44
C GLU A 145 -9.58 12.98 7.14
N TRP A 146 -8.37 12.92 6.60
CA TRP A 146 -8.06 13.67 5.37
C TRP A 146 -8.79 13.11 4.14
N MET A 147 -9.07 11.80 4.08
CA MET A 147 -9.88 11.23 3.00
C MET A 147 -11.33 11.71 3.05
N ARG A 148 -11.91 11.96 4.23
CA ARG A 148 -13.24 12.56 4.37
C ARG A 148 -13.27 13.98 3.84
N GLU A 149 -12.27 14.79 4.19
CA GLU A 149 -12.16 16.15 3.65
C GLU A 149 -12.10 16.14 2.12
N LEU A 150 -11.34 15.21 1.53
CA LEU A 150 -11.27 15.07 0.08
C LEU A 150 -12.58 14.54 -0.53
N LEU A 151 -13.32 13.69 0.18
CA LEU A 151 -14.62 13.19 -0.27
C LEU A 151 -15.68 14.29 -0.33
N ASP A 152 -15.59 15.32 0.53
CA ASP A 152 -16.47 16.48 0.47
C ASP A 152 -16.27 17.28 -0.84
N GLU A 153 -15.04 17.33 -1.36
CA GLU A 153 -14.72 17.95 -2.64
C GLU A 153 -15.06 17.05 -3.84
N GLU A 154 -14.75 15.75 -3.75
CA GLU A 154 -14.91 14.76 -4.83
C GLU A 154 -15.83 13.58 -4.42
N PRO A 155 -17.14 13.83 -4.23
CA PRO A 155 -18.08 12.88 -3.59
C PRO A 155 -18.39 11.63 -4.42
N ASP A 156 -18.13 11.68 -5.72
CA ASP A 156 -18.36 10.57 -6.65
C ASP A 156 -17.04 9.82 -6.99
N CYS A 157 -15.96 10.07 -6.25
CA CYS A 157 -14.72 9.34 -6.44
C CYS A 157 -14.83 7.89 -5.92
N ARG A 158 -15.06 6.96 -6.83
CA ARG A 158 -15.15 5.51 -6.55
C ARG A 158 -13.91 4.97 -5.81
N LEU A 159 -12.71 5.40 -6.21
CA LEU A 159 -11.47 4.88 -5.63
C LEU A 159 -11.29 5.32 -4.18
N LEU A 160 -11.64 6.58 -3.88
CA LEU A 160 -11.59 7.12 -2.53
C LEU A 160 -12.56 6.37 -1.60
N LEU A 161 -13.79 6.15 -2.03
CA LEU A 161 -14.77 5.39 -1.25
C LEU A 161 -14.32 3.93 -1.01
N GLU A 162 -13.75 3.25 -2.02
CA GLU A 162 -13.22 1.89 -1.89
C GLU A 162 -12.06 1.85 -0.87
N GLU A 163 -11.19 2.85 -0.91
CA GLU A 163 -10.05 2.95 0.01
C GLU A 163 -10.49 3.28 1.44
N MET A 164 -11.45 4.18 1.65
CA MET A 164 -11.98 4.48 3.00
C MET A 164 -12.61 3.25 3.66
N ILE A 165 -13.35 2.43 2.91
CA ILE A 165 -13.89 1.16 3.41
C ILE A 165 -12.77 0.17 3.75
N PHE A 166 -11.69 0.14 2.97
CA PHE A 166 -10.52 -0.67 3.26
C PHE A 166 -9.83 -0.21 4.55
N VAL A 167 -9.57 1.09 4.71
CA VAL A 167 -8.95 1.67 5.91
C VAL A 167 -9.82 1.42 7.16
N GLY A 168 -11.14 1.62 7.06
CA GLY A 168 -12.07 1.30 8.14
C GLY A 168 -12.08 -0.19 8.51
N SER A 169 -11.92 -1.07 7.51
CA SER A 169 -11.79 -2.51 7.76
C SER A 169 -10.50 -2.87 8.48
N LEU A 170 -9.37 -2.25 8.13
CA LEU A 170 -8.10 -2.44 8.85
C LEU A 170 -8.24 -1.99 10.32
N LEU A 171 -8.88 -0.85 10.57
CA LEU A 171 -9.06 -0.30 11.90
C LEU A 171 -9.91 -1.22 12.79
N ARG A 172 -10.98 -1.81 12.24
CA ARG A 172 -11.83 -2.76 12.94
C ARG A 172 -11.12 -4.10 13.22
N ASP A 173 -10.23 -4.51 12.32
CA ASP A 173 -9.45 -5.75 12.45
C ASP A 173 -8.29 -5.62 13.48
N LEU A 174 -8.04 -4.43 14.05
CA LEU A 174 -7.13 -4.26 15.18
C LEU A 174 -7.80 -4.76 16.48
N ASP A 175 -7.11 -5.65 17.21
CA ASP A 175 -7.55 -6.17 18.50
C ASP A 175 -7.78 -5.02 19.49
N GLU A 176 -8.92 -5.03 20.19
CA GLU A 176 -9.25 -4.06 21.25
C GLU A 176 -8.21 -4.18 22.35
N THR A 177 -7.28 -3.23 22.40
CA THR A 177 -6.39 -3.09 23.55
C THR A 177 -7.07 -2.22 24.60
N GLU A 178 -6.82 -2.49 25.88
CA GLU A 178 -7.45 -1.77 27.02
C GLU A 178 -7.16 -0.25 27.02
N GLU A 179 -6.27 0.23 26.14
CA GLU A 179 -5.92 1.65 25.96
C GLU A 179 -6.71 2.35 24.83
N GLU A 180 -7.62 1.66 24.12
CA GLU A 180 -8.40 2.17 22.97
C GLU A 180 -9.82 2.66 23.32
N GLU A 181 -10.07 3.10 24.57
CA GLU A 181 -11.40 3.58 25.01
C GLU A 181 -11.96 4.76 24.19
N ASP A 182 -11.14 5.48 23.41
CA ASP A 182 -11.52 6.68 22.66
C ASP A 182 -11.87 6.45 21.17
N VAL A 183 -11.72 5.24 20.61
CA VAL A 183 -12.02 5.01 19.18
C VAL A 183 -13.47 4.55 19.00
N ASP A 184 -14.34 5.44 18.48
CA ASP A 184 -15.73 5.10 18.14
C ASP A 184 -15.78 4.20 16.89
N ARG A 185 -15.56 2.90 17.10
CA ARG A 185 -15.60 1.89 16.03
C ARG A 185 -17.00 1.69 15.46
N ASP A 186 -18.03 2.02 16.25
CA ASP A 186 -19.42 2.00 15.79
C ASP A 186 -19.70 3.16 14.82
N GLU A 187 -19.09 4.32 15.01
CA GLU A 187 -19.08 5.42 14.04
C GLU A 187 -18.44 5.00 12.72
N VAL A 188 -17.24 4.43 12.77
CA VAL A 188 -16.56 3.94 11.56
C VAL A 188 -17.40 2.89 10.85
N LYS A 189 -18.07 1.98 11.57
CA LYS A 189 -18.99 0.99 10.99
C LYS A 189 -20.18 1.67 10.29
N ARG A 190 -20.79 2.67 10.90
CA ARG A 190 -21.91 3.43 10.29
C ARG A 190 -21.46 4.18 9.03
N ASP A 191 -20.27 4.76 9.06
CA ASP A 191 -19.72 5.48 7.91
C ASP A 191 -19.37 4.54 6.77
N MET A 192 -18.82 3.36 7.06
CA MET A 192 -18.61 2.33 6.04
C MET A 192 -19.91 1.90 5.36
N GLN A 193 -21.03 1.84 6.09
CA GLN A 193 -22.34 1.53 5.51
C GLN A 193 -22.79 2.64 4.56
N SER A 194 -22.63 3.91 4.93
CA SER A 194 -22.99 5.04 4.07
C SER A 194 -22.11 5.12 2.81
N TRP A 195 -20.80 4.86 2.94
CA TRP A 195 -19.88 4.80 1.80
C TRP A 195 -20.20 3.65 0.85
N LEU A 196 -20.63 2.50 1.36
CA LEU A 196 -21.07 1.37 0.52
C LEU A 196 -22.34 1.67 -0.25
N GLU A 197 -23.30 2.36 0.37
CA GLU A 197 -24.50 2.84 -0.30
C GLU A 197 -24.14 3.79 -1.45
N LYS A 198 -23.24 4.74 -1.19
CA LYS A 198 -22.72 5.66 -2.22
C LYS A 198 -21.97 4.92 -3.33
N LEU A 199 -21.16 3.91 -3.01
CA LEU A 199 -20.48 3.07 -4.01
C LEU A 199 -21.45 2.31 -4.92
N MET A 200 -22.60 1.87 -4.39
CA MET A 200 -23.62 1.21 -5.22
C MET A 200 -24.24 2.17 -6.25
N GLU A 201 -24.28 3.47 -5.96
CA GLU A 201 -24.72 4.50 -6.91
C GLU A 201 -23.64 4.83 -7.95
N VAL A 202 -22.39 5.00 -7.51
CA VAL A 202 -21.26 5.43 -8.34
C VAL A 202 -20.71 4.28 -9.22
N ASP A 203 -20.75 3.04 -8.72
CA ASP A 203 -20.27 1.84 -9.42
C ASP A 203 -21.35 0.74 -9.49
N PRO A 204 -22.44 0.98 -10.26
CA PRO A 204 -23.57 0.05 -10.33
C PRO A 204 -23.19 -1.30 -10.94
N MET A 205 -22.15 -1.33 -11.80
CA MET A 205 -21.66 -2.57 -12.41
C MET A 205 -21.08 -3.54 -11.38
N ARG A 206 -20.56 -3.04 -10.25
CA ARG A 206 -20.06 -3.85 -9.13
C ARG A 206 -21.00 -3.86 -7.92
N GLY A 207 -22.23 -3.38 -8.05
CA GLY A 207 -23.21 -3.31 -6.95
C GLY A 207 -23.43 -4.62 -6.19
N GLY A 208 -23.33 -5.78 -6.86
CA GLY A 208 -23.39 -7.09 -6.21
C GLY A 208 -22.26 -7.33 -5.20
N ARG A 209 -21.02 -6.93 -5.54
CA ARG A 209 -19.85 -7.01 -4.65
C ARG A 209 -20.06 -6.14 -3.40
N TRP A 210 -20.56 -4.92 -3.60
CA TRP A 210 -20.78 -3.96 -2.52
C TRP A 210 -21.88 -4.41 -1.58
N ARG A 211 -22.97 -4.99 -2.10
CA ARG A 211 -24.03 -5.58 -1.27
C ARG A 211 -23.53 -6.75 -0.43
N GLU A 212 -22.76 -7.66 -1.01
CA GLU A 212 -22.15 -8.78 -0.26
C GLU A 212 -21.24 -8.26 0.87
N MET A 213 -20.50 -7.19 0.61
CA MET A 213 -19.67 -6.54 1.63
C MET A 213 -20.52 -5.87 2.72
N GLN A 214 -21.63 -5.22 2.36
CA GLN A 214 -22.57 -4.63 3.31
C GLN A 214 -23.21 -5.69 4.22
N GLU A 215 -23.60 -6.83 3.66
CA GLU A 215 -24.15 -7.97 4.42
C GLU A 215 -23.13 -8.54 5.43
N LYS A 216 -21.83 -8.56 5.09
CA LYS A 216 -20.76 -8.98 6.02
C LYS A 216 -20.47 -7.98 7.11
N LEU A 217 -20.83 -6.71 6.91
CA LEU A 217 -20.65 -5.64 7.89
C LEU A 217 -21.80 -5.57 8.90
N MET A 218 -23.01 -6.01 8.54
CA MET A 218 -24.16 -6.04 9.45
C MET A 218 -23.92 -7.00 10.61
#